data_AF-A0ABD2JY77-F1
#
_entry.id   AF-A0ABD2JY77-F1
#
_cell.length_a   1.000
_cell.length_b   1.000
_cell.length_c   1.000
_cell.angle_alpha   90.00
_cell.angle_beta   90.00
_cell.angle_gamma   90.00
#
_symmetry.space_group_name_H-M   'P 1'
#
loop_
_entity.id
_entity.type
_entity.pdbx_description
1 polymer ?
#
loop_
_entity_poly.entity_id
_entity_poly.type
_entity_poly.pdbx_seq_one_letter_code
_entity_poly.pdbx_strand_id
1 'polypeptide(L)'
;MNAKSLGGSRVVLLLCGSFNPPTFLHLRMFERARDFLQQNCNCRVLEGLMSPLATESSDWIRADGWESAQPGWTRTLEVLRHHRQELRRKYSDEQLRLIMLCGGDTVDSFVREEPCSPDGRLWQVSHLQEIFEQFGLIVIQRAGANARDTLSSPDLQFLQQLIANAAIIEDIRVFSPTM
;
A
#
# COMPACT_ATOMS: atom_id res chain seq x y z
N MET A 1 8.66 7.20 -5.25
CA MET A 1 7.50 8.09 -5.09
C MET A 1 7.99 9.49 -5.38
N ASN A 2 7.40 10.20 -6.35
CA ASN A 2 7.85 11.53 -6.69
C ASN A 2 7.52 12.48 -5.54
N ALA A 3 8.45 12.63 -4.59
CA ALA A 3 8.27 13.46 -3.39
C ALA A 3 7.90 14.91 -3.73
N LYS A 4 8.28 15.41 -4.93
CA LYS A 4 7.87 16.74 -5.40
C LYS A 4 6.38 16.84 -5.73
N SER A 5 5.72 15.76 -6.15
CA SER A 5 4.27 15.76 -6.44
C SER A 5 3.39 15.59 -5.20
N LEU A 6 4.01 15.36 -4.04
CA LEU A 6 3.32 15.08 -2.78
C LEU A 6 3.46 16.20 -1.74
N GLY A 7 4.37 17.15 -1.94
CA GLY A 7 4.56 18.27 -1.02
C GLY A 7 3.25 19.02 -0.74
N GLY A 8 2.89 19.15 0.54
CA GLY A 8 1.66 19.80 0.98
C GLY A 8 0.38 18.97 0.79
N SER A 9 0.47 17.76 0.24
CA SER A 9 -0.70 16.90 0.03
C SER A 9 -1.20 16.29 1.34
N ARG A 10 -2.51 16.10 1.40
CA ARG A 10 -3.17 15.27 2.43
C ARG A 10 -3.21 13.83 1.93
N VAL A 11 -2.90 12.89 2.80
CA VAL A 11 -2.73 11.48 2.44
C VAL A 11 -3.47 10.58 3.42
N VAL A 12 -4.08 9.53 2.89
CA VAL A 12 -4.57 8.37 3.66
C VAL A 12 -3.84 7.12 3.19
N LEU A 13 -3.49 6.25 4.13
CA LEU A 13 -2.83 4.97 3.86
C LEU A 13 -3.86 3.84 3.94
N LEU A 14 -3.85 2.93 2.98
CA LEU A 14 -4.67 1.71 3.01
C LEU A 14 -3.76 0.48 2.98
N LEU A 15 -3.88 -0.38 3.99
CA LEU A 15 -3.19 -1.68 4.06
C LEU A 15 -4.22 -2.81 3.87
N CYS A 16 -4.20 -3.44 2.69
CA CYS A 16 -4.99 -4.63 2.39
C CYS A 16 -4.23 -5.89 2.81
N GLY A 17 -4.94 -6.87 3.38
CA GLY A 17 -4.34 -8.12 3.83
C GLY A 17 -5.33 -8.99 4.59
N SER A 18 -5.03 -10.28 4.71
CA SER A 18 -5.88 -11.24 5.41
C SER A 18 -5.86 -11.10 6.94
N PHE A 19 -4.83 -10.44 7.49
CA PHE A 19 -4.63 -10.14 8.90
C PHE A 19 -5.15 -11.22 9.87
N ASN A 20 -4.75 -12.47 9.68
CA ASN A 20 -5.23 -13.60 10.47
C ASN A 20 -4.09 -14.31 11.23
N PRO A 21 -3.73 -13.86 12.44
CA PRO A 21 -4.22 -12.67 13.14
C PRO A 21 -3.44 -11.41 12.74
N PRO A 22 -3.96 -10.21 13.05
CA PRO A 22 -3.19 -8.99 12.94
C PRO A 22 -2.04 -8.98 13.94
N THR A 23 -0.89 -8.45 13.54
CA THR A 23 0.32 -8.40 14.35
C THR A 23 0.82 -6.96 14.49
N PHE A 24 1.70 -6.71 15.47
CA PHE A 24 2.39 -5.43 15.62
C PHE A 24 3.20 -5.03 14.39
N LEU A 25 3.58 -5.98 13.53
CA LEU A 25 4.27 -5.66 12.29
C LEU A 25 3.39 -4.87 11.33
N HIS A 26 2.08 -5.18 11.24
CA HIS A 26 1.16 -4.43 10.39
C HIS A 26 1.01 -2.97 10.87
N LEU A 27 0.85 -2.78 12.18
CA LEU A 27 0.78 -1.43 12.78
C LEU A 27 2.10 -0.67 12.59
N ARG A 28 3.25 -1.34 12.75
CA ARG A 28 4.56 -0.75 12.50
C ARG A 28 4.73 -0.28 11.04
N MET A 29 4.16 -1.01 10.07
CA MET A 29 4.20 -0.57 8.67
C MET A 29 3.53 0.79 8.47
N PHE A 30 2.38 1.03 9.13
CA PHE A 30 1.72 2.33 9.10
C PHE A 30 2.59 3.43 9.71
N GLU A 31 3.19 3.17 10.87
CA GLU A 31 4.08 4.13 11.53
C GLU A 31 5.28 4.50 10.65
N ARG A 32 5.94 3.50 10.04
CA ARG A 32 7.06 3.72 9.11
C ARG A 32 6.65 4.52 7.87
N ALA A 33 5.51 4.17 7.27
CA ALA A 33 5.00 4.89 6.11
C ALA A 33 4.62 6.34 6.43
N ARG A 34 4.01 6.55 7.60
CA ARG A 34 3.66 7.89 8.10
C ARG A 34 4.88 8.75 8.35
N ASP A 35 5.88 8.21 9.04
CA ASP A 35 7.17 8.88 9.29
C ASP A 35 7.80 9.33 7.97
N PHE A 36 7.90 8.42 6.98
CA PHE A 36 8.45 8.71 5.66
C PHE A 36 7.68 9.83 4.93
N LEU A 37 6.35 9.76 4.91
CA LEU A 37 5.52 10.76 4.23
C LEU A 37 5.64 12.15 4.86
N GLN A 38 5.67 12.22 6.18
CA GLN A 38 5.77 13.49 6.90
C GLN A 38 7.19 14.08 6.82
N GLN A 39 8.22 13.25 7.00
CA GLN A 39 9.61 13.72 7.08
C GLN A 39 10.26 13.94 5.71
N ASN A 40 9.97 13.08 4.72
CA ASN A 40 10.65 13.12 3.42
C ASN A 40 9.79 13.73 2.30
N CYS A 41 8.46 13.68 2.41
CA CYS A 41 7.56 14.14 1.36
C CYS A 41 6.76 15.39 1.74
N ASN A 42 6.92 15.94 2.95
CA ASN A 42 6.16 17.09 3.46
C ASN A 42 4.64 16.90 3.29
N CYS A 43 4.15 15.69 3.55
CA CYS A 43 2.73 15.32 3.48
C CYS A 43 2.08 15.37 4.86
N ARG A 44 0.77 15.56 4.89
CA ARG A 44 -0.04 15.36 6.09
C ARG A 44 -0.82 14.05 5.98
N VAL A 45 -0.43 13.06 6.78
CA VAL A 45 -1.19 11.80 6.90
C VAL A 45 -2.40 12.03 7.81
N LEU A 46 -3.60 11.76 7.30
CA LEU A 46 -4.85 11.99 8.03
C LEU A 46 -5.30 10.76 8.82
N GLU A 47 -5.25 9.59 8.19
CA GLU A 47 -5.63 8.32 8.80
C GLU A 47 -4.98 7.13 8.06
N GLY A 48 -4.95 5.99 8.73
CA GLY A 48 -4.65 4.68 8.15
C GLY A 48 -5.92 3.83 8.14
N LEU A 49 -6.15 3.09 7.07
CA LEU A 49 -7.25 2.15 6.91
C LEU A 49 -6.69 0.74 6.81
N MET A 50 -7.20 -0.17 7.63
CA MET A 50 -6.78 -1.57 7.68
C MET A 50 -8.02 -2.46 7.56
N SER A 51 -7.97 -3.51 6.73
CA SER A 51 -9.06 -4.51 6.63
C SER A 51 -9.33 -5.13 8.03
N PRO A 52 -10.57 -5.51 8.35
CA PRO A 52 -11.02 -5.59 9.74
C PRO A 52 -10.32 -6.73 10.46
N LEU A 53 -9.69 -6.41 11.61
CA LEU A 53 -9.47 -7.29 12.78
C LEU A 53 -8.46 -6.70 13.80
N ALA A 54 -7.82 -5.55 13.56
CA ALA A 54 -6.99 -4.90 14.59
C ALA A 54 -6.89 -3.40 14.50
N THR A 55 -7.64 -2.69 15.35
CA THR A 55 -7.29 -1.30 15.72
C THR A 55 -7.83 -0.91 17.10
N GLU A 56 -7.73 -1.75 18.14
CA GLU A 56 -8.12 -1.29 19.49
C GLU A 56 -7.11 -0.31 20.12
N SER A 57 -5.85 -0.31 19.65
CA SER A 57 -4.76 0.43 20.31
C SER A 57 -4.17 1.61 19.52
N SER A 58 -4.82 2.09 18.45
CA SER A 58 -4.30 3.19 17.62
C SER A 58 -5.29 4.34 17.47
N ASP A 59 -4.81 5.57 17.66
CA ASP A 59 -5.63 6.79 17.57
C ASP A 59 -5.91 7.24 16.12
N TRP A 60 -5.17 6.71 15.14
CA TRP A 60 -5.21 7.19 13.75
C TRP A 60 -5.37 6.10 12.69
N ILE A 61 -5.21 4.83 13.07
CA ILE A 61 -5.48 3.68 12.21
C ILE A 61 -6.87 3.14 12.55
N ARG A 62 -7.71 2.95 11.54
CA ARG A 62 -9.06 2.41 11.71
C ARG A 62 -9.22 1.11 10.94
N ALA A 63 -9.89 0.15 11.56
CA ALA A 63 -10.40 -1.02 10.89
C ALA A 63 -11.58 -0.64 9.99
N ASP A 64 -11.58 -1.12 8.75
CA ASP A 64 -12.71 -0.99 7.83
C ASP A 64 -13.13 -2.38 7.35
N GLY A 65 -14.41 -2.73 7.56
CA GLY A 65 -14.95 -4.05 7.29
C GLY A 65 -15.49 -4.27 5.88
N TRP A 66 -15.44 -3.27 5.00
CA TRP A 66 -16.10 -3.32 3.71
C TRP A 66 -15.62 -4.49 2.83
N GLU A 67 -14.31 -4.73 2.76
CA GLU A 67 -13.72 -5.82 1.96
C GLU A 67 -14.21 -7.19 2.45
N SER A 68 -14.19 -7.43 3.76
CA SER A 68 -14.62 -8.70 4.36
C SER A 68 -16.13 -8.92 4.33
N ALA A 69 -16.91 -7.84 4.16
CA ALA A 69 -18.36 -7.92 4.01
C ALA A 69 -18.80 -8.31 2.58
N GLN A 70 -17.87 -8.35 1.61
CA GLN A 70 -18.19 -8.77 0.25
C GLN A 70 -18.48 -10.28 0.18
N PRO A 71 -19.40 -10.73 -0.71
CA PRO A 71 -19.79 -12.13 -0.80
C PRO A 71 -18.69 -13.07 -1.31
N GLY A 72 -17.55 -12.54 -1.75
CA GLY A 72 -16.43 -13.31 -2.26
C GLY A 72 -15.14 -12.49 -2.26
N TRP A 73 -14.07 -13.12 -2.75
CA TRP A 73 -12.77 -12.47 -2.84
C TRP A 73 -12.85 -11.21 -3.73
N THR A 74 -12.29 -10.11 -3.21
CA THR A 74 -12.34 -8.80 -3.87
C THR A 74 -10.94 -8.41 -4.32
N ARG A 75 -10.81 -7.91 -5.56
CA ARG A 75 -9.53 -7.42 -6.09
C ARG A 75 -9.10 -6.19 -5.31
N THR A 76 -7.82 -6.08 -4.95
CA THR A 76 -7.25 -4.92 -4.25
C THR A 76 -7.58 -3.58 -4.91
N LEU A 77 -7.63 -3.53 -6.25
CA LEU A 77 -8.03 -2.33 -6.98
C LEU A 77 -9.45 -1.88 -6.64
N GLU A 78 -10.40 -2.80 -6.47
CA GLU A 78 -11.78 -2.46 -6.10
C GLU A 78 -11.87 -1.91 -4.68
N VAL A 79 -11.08 -2.47 -3.76
CA VAL A 79 -10.94 -1.96 -2.38
C VAL A 79 -10.39 -0.53 -2.39
N LEU A 80 -9.35 -0.27 -3.17
CA LEU A 80 -8.77 1.07 -3.36
C LEU A 80 -9.78 2.07 -3.96
N ARG A 81 -10.52 1.66 -5.01
CA ARG A 81 -11.55 2.49 -5.64
C ARG A 81 -12.67 2.83 -4.68
N HIS A 82 -13.16 1.85 -3.91
CA HIS A 82 -14.18 2.03 -2.89
C HIS A 82 -13.73 3.06 -1.84
N HIS A 83 -12.57 2.85 -1.20
CA HIS A 83 -12.11 3.76 -0.16
C HIS A 83 -11.79 5.16 -0.70
N ARG A 84 -11.33 5.31 -1.95
CA ARG A 84 -11.16 6.63 -2.55
C ARG A 84 -12.48 7.40 -2.61
N GLN A 85 -13.57 6.74 -3.00
CA GLN A 85 -14.90 7.38 -3.05
C GLN A 85 -15.39 7.76 -1.63
N GLU A 86 -15.25 6.86 -0.67
CA GLU A 86 -15.64 7.12 0.72
C GLU A 86 -14.82 8.25 1.35
N LEU A 87 -13.51 8.29 1.09
CA LEU A 87 -12.63 9.34 1.59
C LEU A 87 -12.95 10.70 0.97
N ARG A 88 -13.25 10.75 -0.33
CA ARG A 88 -13.71 11.99 -0.98
C ARG A 88 -14.99 12.51 -0.37
N ARG A 89 -15.96 11.63 -0.10
CA ARG A 89 -17.21 11.97 0.58
C ARG A 89 -16.97 12.47 2.01
N LYS A 90 -16.15 11.76 2.78
CA LYS A 90 -15.85 12.06 4.19
C LYS A 90 -15.11 13.38 4.36
N TYR A 91 -14.12 13.67 3.51
CA TYR A 91 -13.27 14.84 3.64
C TYR A 91 -13.68 16.01 2.74
N SER A 92 -14.60 15.80 1.80
CA SER A 92 -14.98 16.79 0.77
C SER A 92 -13.74 17.38 0.06
N ASP A 93 -12.77 16.52 -0.22
CA ASP A 93 -11.44 16.88 -0.74
C ASP A 93 -11.07 15.97 -1.91
N GLU A 94 -11.21 16.50 -3.12
CA GLU A 94 -10.86 15.79 -4.37
C GLU A 94 -9.34 15.64 -4.57
N GLN A 95 -8.53 16.43 -3.85
CA GLN A 95 -7.08 16.37 -3.89
C GLN A 95 -6.51 15.38 -2.86
N LEU A 96 -7.36 14.83 -1.99
CA LEU A 96 -6.96 13.82 -1.01
C LEU A 96 -6.42 12.58 -1.72
N ARG A 97 -5.19 12.21 -1.37
CA ARG A 97 -4.50 11.06 -1.97
C ARG A 97 -4.68 9.82 -1.11
N LEU A 98 -5.09 8.73 -1.74
CA LEU A 98 -5.09 7.41 -1.13
C LEU A 98 -3.88 6.64 -1.66
N ILE A 99 -3.01 6.18 -0.76
CA ILE A 99 -1.81 5.42 -1.09
C ILE A 99 -1.96 3.99 -0.58
N MET A 100 -1.67 3.01 -1.43
CA MET A 100 -1.61 1.61 -1.03
C MET A 100 -0.32 1.36 -0.23
N LEU A 101 -0.46 0.90 1.01
CA LEU A 101 0.63 0.41 1.85
C LEU A 101 0.69 -1.11 1.71
N CYS A 102 1.89 -1.67 1.51
CA CYS A 102 2.07 -3.12 1.43
C CYS A 102 3.48 -3.56 1.88
N GLY A 103 3.66 -4.87 2.04
CA GLY A 103 4.97 -5.47 2.29
C GLY A 103 5.70 -5.80 0.98
N GLY A 104 7.02 -5.95 1.04
CA GLY A 104 7.81 -6.36 -0.13
C GLY A 104 7.35 -7.69 -0.74
N ASP A 105 6.86 -8.61 0.08
CA ASP A 105 6.26 -9.89 -0.33
C ASP A 105 5.02 -9.71 -1.23
N THR A 106 4.24 -8.64 -1.03
CA THR A 106 3.12 -8.30 -1.93
C THR A 106 3.64 -7.90 -3.31
N VAL A 107 4.72 -7.12 -3.37
CA VAL A 107 5.34 -6.72 -4.65
C VAL A 107 5.92 -7.92 -5.37
N ASP A 108 6.58 -8.82 -4.66
CA ASP A 108 7.09 -10.08 -5.21
C ASP A 108 5.97 -10.96 -5.78
N SER A 109 4.73 -10.80 -5.30
CA SER A 109 3.56 -11.50 -5.84
C SER A 109 3.04 -10.93 -7.17
N PHE A 110 3.45 -9.73 -7.60
CA PHE A 110 2.96 -9.08 -8.83
C PHE A 110 3.29 -9.87 -10.10
N VAL A 111 4.33 -10.71 -10.05
CA VAL A 111 4.74 -11.58 -11.17
C VAL A 111 4.16 -12.99 -11.07
N ARG A 112 3.34 -13.29 -10.05
CA ARG A 112 2.73 -14.62 -9.90
C ARG A 112 1.71 -14.89 -10.99
N GLU A 113 1.82 -16.06 -11.58
CA GLU A 113 0.84 -16.60 -12.51
C GLU A 113 -0.38 -17.14 -11.75
N GLU A 114 -1.55 -17.00 -12.37
CA GLU A 114 -2.81 -17.56 -11.92
C GLU A 114 -3.53 -18.10 -13.17
N PRO A 115 -3.40 -19.40 -13.49
CA PRO A 115 -3.91 -19.97 -14.74
C PRO A 115 -5.42 -19.77 -14.95
N CYS A 116 -6.18 -19.57 -13.88
CA CYS A 116 -7.61 -19.34 -13.93
C CYS A 116 -8.00 -17.87 -14.16
N SER A 117 -7.04 -16.95 -14.29
CA SER A 117 -7.30 -15.53 -14.52
C SER A 117 -7.29 -15.17 -16.02
N PRO A 118 -7.97 -14.07 -16.44
CA PRO A 118 -8.10 -13.70 -17.85
C PRO A 118 -6.79 -13.49 -18.61
N ASP A 119 -5.74 -13.01 -17.92
CA ASP A 119 -4.41 -12.75 -18.48
C ASP A 119 -3.34 -13.70 -17.92
N GLY A 120 -3.75 -14.78 -17.24
CA GLY A 120 -2.86 -15.76 -16.62
C GLY A 120 -2.06 -15.23 -15.43
N ARG A 121 -2.36 -14.03 -14.92
CA ARG A 121 -1.68 -13.39 -13.79
C ARG A 121 -2.57 -13.28 -12.57
N LEU A 122 -1.98 -13.44 -11.38
CA LEU A 122 -2.64 -13.14 -10.12
C LEU A 122 -3.03 -11.65 -10.06
N TRP A 123 -2.12 -10.79 -10.51
CA TRP A 123 -2.30 -9.35 -10.64
C TRP A 123 -2.43 -8.97 -12.11
N GLN A 124 -3.64 -8.58 -12.50
CA GLN A 124 -3.90 -8.16 -13.88
C GLN A 124 -3.05 -6.93 -14.23
N VAL A 125 -2.53 -6.90 -15.46
CA VAL A 125 -1.67 -5.80 -15.94
C VAL A 125 -2.38 -4.45 -15.83
N SER A 126 -3.63 -4.39 -16.28
CA SER A 126 -4.47 -3.17 -16.21
C SER A 126 -4.68 -2.71 -14.77
N HIS A 127 -4.83 -3.65 -13.83
CA HIS A 127 -5.00 -3.31 -12.42
C HIS A 127 -3.73 -2.74 -11.81
N LEU A 128 -2.56 -3.33 -12.10
CA LEU A 128 -1.27 -2.82 -11.61
C LEU A 128 -0.99 -1.43 -12.17
N GLN A 129 -1.26 -1.18 -13.45
CA GLN A 129 -1.11 0.14 -14.05
C GLN A 129 -1.97 1.18 -13.32
N GLU A 130 -3.25 0.88 -13.08
CA GLU A 130 -4.14 1.80 -12.38
C GLU A 130 -3.72 2.03 -10.92
N ILE A 131 -3.30 0.97 -10.21
CA ILE A 131 -2.80 1.10 -8.83
C ILE A 131 -1.63 2.08 -8.78
N PHE A 132 -0.65 1.91 -9.66
CA PHE A 132 0.55 2.76 -9.69
C PHE A 132 0.25 4.18 -10.18
N GLU A 133 -0.64 4.34 -11.16
CA GLU A 133 -0.96 5.64 -11.73
C GLU A 133 -1.86 6.48 -10.81
N GLN A 134 -2.92 5.88 -10.26
CA GLN A 134 -3.99 6.61 -9.58
C GLN A 134 -3.82 6.69 -8.05
N PHE A 135 -3.10 5.75 -7.45
CA PHE A 135 -2.95 5.66 -5.99
C PHE A 135 -1.49 5.80 -5.56
N GLY A 136 -0.60 5.06 -6.21
CA GLY A 136 0.79 4.92 -5.79
C GLY A 136 0.95 3.92 -4.65
N LEU A 137 2.20 3.58 -4.37
CA LEU A 137 2.55 2.46 -3.50
C LEU A 137 3.62 2.87 -2.47
N ILE A 138 3.41 2.53 -1.20
CA ILE A 138 4.48 2.50 -0.20
C ILE A 138 4.71 1.05 0.19
N VAL A 139 5.93 0.59 0.00
CA VAL A 139 6.37 -0.78 0.22
C VAL A 139 7.29 -0.80 1.42
N ILE A 140 6.93 -1.55 2.45
CA ILE A 140 7.82 -1.83 3.58
C ILE A 140 8.63 -3.09 3.25
N GLN A 141 9.92 -2.91 3.02
CA GLN A 141 10.84 -3.98 2.68
C GLN A 141 11.11 -4.85 3.93
N ARG A 142 10.92 -6.16 3.78
CA ARG A 142 11.12 -7.17 4.83
C ARG A 142 12.21 -8.15 4.41
N ALA A 143 12.85 -8.77 5.40
CA ALA A 143 13.84 -9.82 5.14
C ALA A 143 13.22 -10.95 4.29
N GLY A 144 13.90 -11.31 3.20
CA GLY A 144 13.47 -12.36 2.26
C GLY A 144 12.61 -11.88 1.08
N ALA A 145 12.14 -10.64 1.08
CA ALA A 145 11.50 -10.03 -0.10
C ALA A 145 12.55 -9.37 -1.00
N ASN A 146 12.26 -9.21 -2.29
CA ASN A 146 13.14 -8.57 -3.28
C ASN A 146 12.38 -7.53 -4.11
N ALA A 147 11.51 -6.74 -3.47
CA ALA A 147 10.59 -5.82 -4.15
C ALA A 147 11.26 -4.90 -5.17
N ARG A 148 12.48 -4.40 -4.88
CA ARG A 148 13.24 -3.54 -5.80
C ARG A 148 13.61 -4.26 -7.10
N ASP A 149 14.07 -5.50 -6.98
CA ASP A 149 14.46 -6.32 -8.13
C ASP A 149 13.22 -6.76 -8.91
N THR A 150 12.16 -7.15 -8.20
CA THR A 150 10.87 -7.49 -8.81
C THR A 150 10.30 -6.33 -9.63
N LEU A 151 10.28 -5.10 -9.10
CA LEU A 151 9.82 -3.92 -9.84
C LEU A 151 10.71 -3.57 -11.05
N SER A 152 11.96 -4.03 -11.06
CA SER A 152 12.91 -3.81 -12.16
C SER A 152 12.94 -4.98 -13.15
N SER A 153 12.17 -6.04 -12.89
CA SER A 153 12.16 -7.25 -13.71
C SER A 153 11.50 -7.02 -15.09
N PRO A 154 11.86 -7.83 -16.11
CA PRO A 154 11.20 -7.77 -17.41
C PRO A 154 9.68 -8.01 -17.35
N ASP A 155 9.22 -8.83 -16.40
CA ASP A 155 7.81 -9.17 -16.22
C ASP A 155 6.93 -7.97 -15.84
N LEU A 156 7.53 -6.91 -15.28
CA LEU A 156 6.90 -5.65 -14.88
C LEU A 156 7.38 -4.44 -15.70
N GLN A 157 7.96 -4.66 -16.88
CA GLN A 157 8.46 -3.57 -17.74
C GLN A 157 7.37 -2.53 -18.07
N PHE A 158 6.10 -2.94 -18.17
CA PHE A 158 4.97 -2.04 -18.40
C PHE A 158 4.74 -1.01 -17.28
N LEU A 159 5.33 -1.22 -16.09
CA LEU A 159 5.30 -0.26 -14.97
C LEU A 159 6.48 0.70 -14.97
N GLN A 160 7.47 0.56 -15.86
CA GLN A 160 8.74 1.30 -15.78
C GLN A 160 8.56 2.82 -15.65
N GLN A 161 7.59 3.39 -16.38
CA GLN A 161 7.27 4.82 -16.33
C GLN A 161 6.52 5.24 -15.05
N LEU A 162 5.90 4.29 -14.36
CA LEU A 162 5.11 4.47 -13.16
C LEU A 162 5.84 4.08 -11.87
N ILE A 163 7.01 3.43 -11.93
CA ILE A 163 7.82 3.06 -10.74
C ILE A 163 8.13 4.28 -9.87
N ALA A 164 8.22 5.46 -10.47
CA ALA A 164 8.37 6.72 -9.74
C ALA A 164 7.22 6.98 -8.74
N ASN A 165 6.06 6.34 -8.85
CA ASN A 165 4.93 6.42 -7.92
C ASN A 165 4.99 5.39 -6.77
N ALA A 166 6.00 4.51 -6.74
CA ALA A 166 6.26 3.59 -5.65
C ALA A 166 7.43 4.07 -4.78
N ALA A 167 7.32 4.00 -3.46
CA ALA A 167 8.42 4.18 -2.51
C ALA A 167 8.69 2.87 -1.78
N ILE A 168 9.96 2.47 -1.71
CA ILE A 168 10.41 1.32 -0.92
C ILE A 168 11.11 1.86 0.32
N ILE A 169 10.64 1.45 1.49
CA ILE A 169 11.16 1.82 2.80
C ILE A 169 11.79 0.57 3.41
N GLU A 170 13.09 0.64 3.68
CA GLU A 170 13.81 -0.42 4.39
C GLU A 170 13.38 -0.45 5.86
N ASP A 171 12.82 -1.58 6.33
CA ASP A 171 12.56 -1.80 7.77
C ASP A 171 13.73 -2.53 8.44
N ILE A 172 14.96 -2.17 8.05
CA ILE A 172 16.18 -2.67 8.68
C ILE A 172 16.43 -1.83 9.93
N ARG A 173 15.73 -2.15 11.02
CA ARG A 173 16.34 -1.91 12.33
C ARG A 173 17.50 -2.89 12.45
N VAL A 174 18.70 -2.41 12.15
CA VAL A 174 19.91 -2.92 12.78
C VAL A 174 19.60 -2.86 14.27
N PHE A 175 19.46 -4.01 14.92
CA PHE A 175 19.75 -4.06 16.34
C PHE A 175 21.22 -3.62 16.44
N SER A 176 21.48 -2.35 16.72
CA SER A 176 22.74 -2.03 17.36
C SER A 176 22.63 -2.69 18.74
N PRO A 177 23.45 -3.70 19.06
CA PRO A 177 23.63 -4.03 20.45
C PRO A 177 24.22 -2.75 21.04
N THR A 178 23.43 -2.05 21.85
CA THR A 178 23.98 -0.99 22.67
C THR A 178 25.05 -1.65 23.53
N MET A 179 26.25 -1.08 23.51
CA MET A 179 27.45 -1.55 24.24
C MET A 179 27.16 -1.77 25.72
#